data_AF-A0A1G0PNQ4-F1
#
_entry.id   AF-A0A1G0PNQ4-F1
#
_cell.length_a   1.000
_cell.length_b   1.000
_cell.length_c   1.000
_cell.angle_alpha   90.00
_cell.angle_beta   90.00
_cell.angle_gamma   90.00
#
_symmetry.space_group_name_H-M   'P 1'
#
loop_
_entity.id
_entity.type
_entity.pdbx_description
1 polymer ?
#
loop_
_entity_poly.entity_id
_entity_poly.type
_entity_poly.pdbx_seq_one_letter_code
_entity_poly.pdbx_strand_id
1 'polypeptide(L)'
;MRKILLINILLLVFSVIASAQNDDLLESKINLAKRYEQAGELEKAKQIYHSVIQEQPWNFELMKSLNEIFIKLKEYDNSIILLEERLALNPADPNLYGLLGSTYSTMGNNEKAYEIWDKGIETNKTSMVVYRIIADYAIQKRAFEKAIDILKKGQANVQDPAIFSFDLGNLYSVTMEFKEAAETYCELLFANPEQIGAIQSRMNRYLTHPNSAEPTIETAQQYYEKYKSPVFLDLLSYLYNNERNYSKALDVIIQKDKISGNSGTVILNFARSVFGDGDYETSGKAFKFLVDNYPSASFVPDAKLGYLRAEEEKLNISHFDSSNSWKPFNAADTTGSYRYFTLINSYEDLAKTYFKDNIIASAKLRIGIIKQTIFYDVDEAQKIFSELFKSRISVPLMPQMLERLAEISIQKNDLSEAENYYNRLKQIPATDISKKSLANFMSAKINFWKGDFPSALKELSEISKNLSDDYANDAIELSIIINTLKRDSLNLLNYAKADLLSEQNKFTEAAVEFKKLADNKNLLLLNDISKYKYAQMQIALNNYDNAVQSLEELSGGELKNVYSDKALYLLGNTYLYALNNEQKASTVFQNLLDTFPNSLYFDKSRQMLNVINKGMKQTI
;
A
#
# COMPACT_ATOMS: atom_id res chain seq x y z
N MET A 1 -77.10 19.17 31.75
CA MET A 1 -75.65 18.84 31.78
C MET A 1 -75.20 17.92 30.64
N ARG A 2 -75.76 16.72 30.44
CA ARG A 2 -75.29 15.78 29.39
C ARG A 2 -75.23 16.33 27.95
N LYS A 3 -76.21 17.14 27.52
CA LYS A 3 -76.20 17.75 26.17
C LYS A 3 -75.09 18.81 25.96
N ILE A 4 -74.74 19.57 27.01
CA ILE A 4 -73.67 20.58 26.96
C ILE A 4 -72.30 19.91 26.92
N LEU A 5 -72.13 18.80 27.66
CA LEU A 5 -70.90 18.00 27.63
C LEU A 5 -70.65 17.36 26.25
N LEU A 6 -71.71 16.85 25.61
CA LEU A 6 -71.64 16.29 24.24
C LEU A 6 -71.30 17.34 23.19
N ILE A 7 -71.86 18.55 23.29
CA ILE A 7 -71.54 19.67 22.38
C ILE A 7 -70.08 20.12 22.56
N ASN A 8 -69.60 20.22 23.81
CA ASN A 8 -68.20 20.59 24.07
C ASN A 8 -67.21 19.51 23.60
N ILE A 9 -67.55 18.22 23.72
CA ILE A 9 -66.74 17.11 23.18
C ILE A 9 -66.76 17.15 21.64
N LEU A 10 -67.90 17.41 21.00
CA LEU A 10 -67.99 17.52 19.54
C LEU A 10 -67.21 18.71 19.00
N LEU A 11 -67.23 19.86 19.70
CA LEU A 11 -66.46 21.05 19.38
C LEU A 11 -64.95 20.82 19.56
N LEU A 12 -64.55 20.10 20.61
CA LEU A 12 -63.15 19.66 20.81
C LEU A 12 -62.70 18.72 19.68
N VAL A 13 -63.50 17.72 19.33
CA VAL A 13 -63.19 16.80 18.22
C VAL A 13 -63.13 17.52 16.87
N PHE A 14 -64.05 18.46 16.61
CA PHE A 14 -63.99 19.32 15.42
C PHE A 14 -62.75 20.22 15.39
N SER A 15 -62.35 20.78 16.54
CA SER A 15 -61.13 21.60 16.62
C SER A 15 -59.86 20.78 16.36
N VAL A 16 -59.81 19.52 16.80
CA VAL A 16 -58.68 18.61 16.54
C VAL A 16 -58.62 18.18 15.07
N ILE A 17 -59.77 17.88 14.45
CA ILE A 17 -59.84 17.51 13.02
C ILE A 17 -59.50 18.70 12.12
N ALA A 18 -59.96 19.91 12.47
CA ALA A 18 -59.64 21.14 11.74
C ALA A 18 -58.15 21.52 11.88
N SER A 19 -57.55 21.32 13.06
CA SER A 19 -56.11 21.49 13.25
C SER A 19 -55.31 20.51 12.40
N ALA A 20 -55.69 19.23 12.38
CA ALA A 20 -55.01 18.20 11.60
C ALA A 20 -55.08 18.46 10.06
N GLN A 21 -56.22 18.92 9.55
CA GLN A 21 -56.34 19.28 8.12
C GLN A 21 -55.50 20.51 7.74
N ASN A 22 -55.34 21.47 8.64
CA ASN A 22 -54.49 22.64 8.41
C ASN A 22 -53.00 22.27 8.43
N ASP A 23 -52.59 21.37 9.32
CA ASP A 23 -51.22 20.86 9.39
C ASP A 23 -50.83 20.09 8.11
N ASP A 24 -51.71 19.22 7.60
CA ASP A 24 -51.51 18.48 6.34
C ASP A 24 -51.37 19.43 5.13
N LEU A 25 -52.19 20.49 5.09
CA LEU A 25 -52.13 21.51 4.03
C LEU A 25 -50.82 22.29 4.08
N LEU A 26 -50.34 22.62 5.28
CA LEU A 26 -49.11 23.37 5.46
C LEU A 26 -47.88 22.52 5.08
N GLU A 27 -47.86 21.26 5.46
CA GLU A 27 -46.82 20.31 5.05
C GLU A 27 -46.77 20.14 3.53
N SER A 28 -47.93 20.06 2.87
CA SER A 28 -48.03 20.05 1.40
C SER A 28 -47.41 21.31 0.76
N LYS A 29 -47.67 22.50 1.32
CA LYS A 29 -47.05 23.76 0.87
C LYS A 29 -45.53 23.75 1.06
N ILE A 30 -45.03 23.25 2.20
CA ILE A 30 -43.59 23.16 2.47
C ILE A 30 -42.92 22.22 1.46
N ASN A 31 -43.54 21.06 1.17
CA ASN A 31 -43.02 20.13 0.17
C ASN A 31 -43.02 20.71 -1.25
N LEU A 32 -44.03 21.52 -1.59
CA LEU A 32 -44.06 22.25 -2.85
C LEU A 32 -42.93 23.30 -2.93
N ALA A 33 -42.67 24.05 -1.86
CA ALA A 33 -41.57 25.01 -1.80
C ALA A 33 -40.20 24.32 -2.00
N LYS A 34 -39.97 23.17 -1.33
CA LYS A 34 -38.76 22.36 -1.51
C LYS A 34 -38.57 21.87 -2.95
N ARG A 35 -39.66 21.48 -3.63
CA ARG A 35 -39.60 21.08 -5.05
C ARG A 35 -39.24 22.26 -5.96
N TYR A 36 -39.81 23.44 -5.72
CA TYR A 36 -39.43 24.64 -6.47
C TYR A 36 -37.97 25.03 -6.22
N GLU A 37 -37.49 24.92 -4.98
CA GLU A 37 -36.08 25.13 -4.67
C GLU A 37 -35.17 24.15 -5.43
N GLN A 38 -35.49 22.85 -5.43
CA GLN A 38 -34.74 21.82 -6.17
C GLN A 38 -34.77 22.04 -7.69
N ALA A 39 -35.87 22.59 -8.21
CA ALA A 39 -36.01 22.96 -9.62
C ALA A 39 -35.30 24.28 -9.99
N GLY A 40 -34.70 24.99 -9.02
CA GLY A 40 -34.07 26.29 -9.23
C GLY A 40 -35.06 27.46 -9.36
N GLU A 41 -36.35 27.23 -9.14
CA GLU A 41 -37.42 28.23 -9.19
C GLU A 41 -37.50 29.01 -7.86
N LEU A 42 -36.42 29.71 -7.52
CA LEU A 42 -36.18 30.31 -6.20
C LEU A 42 -37.23 31.36 -5.83
N GLU A 43 -37.74 32.16 -6.77
CA GLU A 43 -38.78 33.16 -6.52
C GLU A 43 -40.11 32.54 -6.07
N LYS A 44 -40.51 31.42 -6.69
CA LYS A 44 -41.73 30.71 -6.28
C LYS A 44 -41.56 30.04 -4.91
N ALA A 45 -40.38 29.46 -4.68
CA ALA A 45 -40.04 28.92 -3.36
C ALA A 45 -40.09 30.02 -2.28
N LYS A 46 -39.50 31.20 -2.54
CA LYS A 46 -39.53 32.36 -1.64
C LYS A 46 -40.95 32.74 -1.24
N GLN A 47 -41.86 32.90 -2.21
CA GLN A 47 -43.25 33.27 -1.94
C GLN A 47 -43.95 32.27 -1.02
N ILE A 48 -43.75 30.97 -1.27
CA ILE A 48 -44.37 29.93 -0.44
C ILE A 48 -43.75 29.93 0.96
N TYR A 49 -42.42 29.90 1.08
CA TYR A 49 -41.75 29.94 2.40
C TYR A 49 -42.14 31.17 3.21
N HIS A 50 -42.22 32.34 2.59
CA HIS A 50 -42.66 33.57 3.23
C HIS A 50 -44.12 33.51 3.70
N SER A 51 -45.01 32.81 2.98
CA SER A 51 -46.39 32.62 3.44
C SER A 51 -46.49 31.64 4.61
N VAL A 52 -45.73 30.55 4.56
CA VAL A 52 -45.78 29.45 5.54
C VAL A 52 -45.13 29.87 6.86
N ILE A 53 -44.05 30.67 6.83
CA ILE A 53 -43.35 31.10 8.04
C ILE A 53 -44.20 32.03 8.93
N GLN A 54 -45.21 32.71 8.37
CA GLN A 54 -46.15 33.52 9.15
C GLN A 54 -47.13 32.66 9.95
N GLU A 55 -47.45 31.46 9.44
CA GLU A 55 -48.33 30.48 10.11
C GLU A 55 -47.56 29.65 11.15
N GLN A 56 -46.26 29.42 10.91
CA GLN A 56 -45.37 28.74 11.87
C GLN A 56 -44.13 29.58 12.22
N PRO A 57 -44.26 30.71 12.95
CA PRO A 57 -43.11 31.55 13.27
C PRO A 57 -42.07 30.85 14.15
N TRP A 58 -42.41 29.80 14.90
CA TRP A 58 -41.46 29.06 15.74
C TRP A 58 -40.61 28.04 14.97
N ASN A 59 -40.91 27.78 13.69
CA ASN A 59 -40.26 26.74 12.90
C ASN A 59 -38.91 27.24 12.34
N PHE A 60 -37.83 26.88 13.03
CA PHE A 60 -36.46 27.26 12.66
C PHE A 60 -36.07 26.77 11.26
N GLU A 61 -36.49 25.57 10.85
CA GLU A 61 -36.14 25.02 9.53
C GLU A 61 -36.75 25.84 8.39
N LEU A 62 -38.00 26.32 8.56
CA LEU A 62 -38.62 27.21 7.56
C LEU A 62 -37.92 28.56 7.47
N MET A 63 -37.52 29.11 8.61
CA MET A 63 -36.75 30.35 8.66
C MET A 63 -35.40 30.17 7.96
N LYS A 64 -34.70 29.07 8.25
CA LYS A 64 -33.42 28.74 7.62
C LYS A 64 -33.57 28.55 6.11
N SER A 65 -34.59 27.81 5.64
CA SER A 65 -34.87 27.67 4.21
C SER A 65 -35.15 29.02 3.54
N LEU A 66 -35.99 29.89 4.14
CA LEU A 66 -36.25 31.22 3.60
C LEU A 66 -34.97 32.07 3.53
N ASN A 67 -34.14 32.02 4.59
CA ASN A 67 -32.84 32.67 4.61
C ASN A 67 -31.93 32.18 3.47
N GLU A 68 -31.81 30.87 3.28
CA GLU A 68 -31.02 30.28 2.20
C GLU A 68 -31.52 30.72 0.81
N ILE A 69 -32.83 30.83 0.62
CA ILE A 69 -33.43 31.36 -0.62
C ILE A 69 -33.04 32.83 -0.83
N PHE A 70 -33.13 33.67 0.21
CA PHE A 70 -32.67 35.06 0.12
C PHE A 70 -31.19 35.15 -0.25
N ILE A 71 -30.33 34.32 0.34
CA ILE A 71 -28.90 34.27 0.00
C ILE A 71 -28.68 33.87 -1.47
N LYS A 72 -29.38 32.84 -1.96
CA LYS A 72 -29.26 32.38 -3.36
C LYS A 72 -29.73 33.44 -4.36
N LEU A 73 -30.75 34.23 -3.99
CA LEU A 73 -31.27 35.36 -4.76
C LEU A 73 -30.43 36.65 -4.61
N LYS A 74 -29.41 36.65 -3.73
CA LYS A 74 -28.61 37.82 -3.36
C LYS A 74 -29.44 38.95 -2.69
N GLU A 75 -30.56 38.60 -2.09
CA GLU A 75 -31.41 39.52 -1.31
C GLU A 75 -30.92 39.59 0.14
N TYR A 76 -29.70 40.08 0.33
CA TYR A 76 -29.05 40.06 1.65
C TYR A 76 -29.79 40.91 2.69
N ASP A 77 -30.33 42.06 2.30
CA ASP A 77 -31.05 42.96 3.23
C ASP A 77 -32.31 42.29 3.81
N ASN A 78 -33.07 41.57 2.98
CA ASN A 78 -34.26 40.82 3.43
C ASN A 78 -33.90 39.69 4.39
N SER A 79 -32.77 39.02 4.14
CA SER A 79 -32.21 37.99 5.03
C SER A 79 -31.79 38.59 6.38
N ILE A 80 -31.11 39.74 6.36
CA ILE A 80 -30.70 40.45 7.58
C ILE A 80 -31.93 40.84 8.42
N ILE A 81 -32.94 41.47 7.81
CA ILE A 81 -34.18 41.87 8.50
C ILE A 81 -34.85 40.64 9.12
N LEU A 82 -35.02 39.55 8.36
CA LEU A 82 -35.61 38.31 8.86
C LEU A 82 -34.85 37.79 10.09
N LEU A 83 -33.53 37.75 10.05
CA LEU A 83 -32.71 37.22 11.15
C LEU A 83 -32.69 38.15 12.36
N GLU A 84 -32.66 39.47 12.17
CA GLU A 84 -32.71 40.46 13.25
C GLU A 84 -34.06 40.44 13.99
N GLU A 85 -35.18 40.31 13.26
CA GLU A 85 -36.50 40.12 13.87
C GLU A 85 -36.55 38.84 14.71
N ARG A 86 -35.91 37.77 14.25
CA ARG A 86 -35.83 36.50 15.00
C ARG A 86 -34.95 36.61 16.23
N LEU A 87 -33.82 37.32 16.12
CA LEU A 87 -32.94 37.60 17.25
C LEU A 87 -33.62 38.46 18.31
N ALA A 88 -34.49 39.39 17.92
CA ALA A 88 -35.28 40.18 18.87
C ALA A 88 -36.22 39.31 19.72
N LEU A 89 -36.71 38.19 19.16
CA LEU A 89 -37.56 37.22 19.86
C LEU A 89 -36.76 36.21 20.68
N ASN A 90 -35.60 35.79 20.17
CA ASN A 90 -34.72 34.81 20.83
C ASN A 90 -33.26 35.28 20.81
N PRO A 91 -32.87 36.21 21.70
CA PRO A 91 -31.56 36.84 21.67
C PRO A 91 -30.40 35.93 22.10
N ALA A 92 -30.69 34.72 22.57
CA ALA A 92 -29.69 33.76 23.06
C ALA A 92 -29.45 32.57 22.10
N ASP A 93 -30.08 32.54 20.93
CA ASP A 93 -29.90 31.44 19.97
C ASP A 93 -28.63 31.62 19.12
N PRO A 94 -27.58 30.78 19.33
CA PRO A 94 -26.34 30.89 18.58
C PRO A 94 -26.52 30.63 17.07
N ASN A 95 -27.54 29.87 16.66
CA ASN A 95 -27.77 29.62 15.24
C ASN A 95 -28.18 30.89 14.49
N LEU A 96 -28.95 31.76 15.14
CA LEU A 96 -29.37 33.02 14.53
C LEU A 96 -28.19 33.97 14.31
N TYR A 97 -27.28 34.10 15.29
CA TYR A 97 -26.03 34.84 15.11
C TYR A 97 -25.13 34.18 14.05
N GLY A 98 -25.08 32.85 14.03
CA GLY A 98 -24.35 32.07 13.02
C GLY A 98 -24.80 32.36 11.59
N LEU A 99 -26.12 32.31 11.35
CA LEU A 99 -26.75 32.63 10.08
C LEU A 99 -26.60 34.11 9.70
N LEU A 100 -26.73 35.03 10.66
CA LEU A 100 -26.59 36.47 10.40
C LEU A 100 -25.15 36.82 10.02
N GLY A 101 -24.15 36.33 10.76
CA GLY A 101 -22.75 36.51 10.40
C GLY A 101 -22.42 35.85 9.06
N SER A 102 -22.97 34.66 8.80
CA SER A 102 -22.85 33.97 7.50
C SER A 102 -23.42 34.78 6.33
N THR A 103 -24.52 35.50 6.57
CA THR A 103 -25.17 36.38 5.59
C THR A 103 -24.27 37.56 5.27
N TYR A 104 -23.78 38.28 6.29
CA TYR A 104 -22.83 39.38 6.10
C TYR A 104 -21.55 38.95 5.39
N SER A 105 -21.00 37.77 5.73
CA SER A 105 -19.81 37.24 5.06
C SER A 105 -20.10 36.92 3.59
N THR A 106 -21.26 36.34 3.28
CA THR A 106 -21.66 36.05 1.90
C THR A 106 -21.92 37.31 1.07
N MET A 107 -22.37 38.39 1.71
CA MET A 107 -22.51 39.73 1.13
C MET A 107 -21.15 40.39 0.86
N GLY A 108 -20.05 39.86 1.42
CA GLY A 108 -18.69 40.42 1.32
C GLY A 108 -18.33 41.38 2.46
N ASN A 109 -19.20 41.56 3.45
CA ASN A 109 -18.93 42.39 4.63
C ASN A 109 -18.39 41.52 5.78
N ASN A 110 -17.11 41.12 5.68
CA ASN A 110 -16.48 40.25 6.66
C ASN A 110 -16.29 40.91 8.04
N GLU A 111 -16.08 42.22 8.08
CA GLU A 111 -15.95 42.96 9.35
C GLU A 111 -17.23 42.82 10.18
N LYS A 112 -18.39 43.05 9.55
CA LYS A 112 -19.68 42.88 10.22
C LYS A 112 -19.97 41.43 10.57
N ALA A 113 -19.61 40.49 9.69
CA ALA A 113 -19.75 39.06 9.98
C ALA A 113 -19.03 38.67 11.27
N TYR A 114 -17.80 39.14 11.46
CA TYR A 114 -16.98 38.83 12.63
C TYR A 114 -17.55 39.47 13.90
N GLU A 115 -18.02 40.71 13.82
CA GLU A 115 -18.73 41.38 14.93
C GLU A 115 -19.97 40.58 15.37
N ILE A 116 -20.77 40.09 14.42
CA ILE A 116 -21.98 39.31 14.72
C ILE A 116 -21.63 37.96 15.34
N TRP A 117 -20.62 37.26 14.82
CA TRP A 117 -20.17 36.00 15.42
C TRP A 117 -19.58 36.20 16.83
N ASP A 118 -18.83 37.29 17.07
CA ASP A 118 -18.37 37.65 18.42
C ASP A 118 -19.56 37.91 19.37
N LYS A 119 -20.61 38.60 18.92
CA LYS A 119 -21.85 38.74 19.72
C LYS A 119 -22.50 37.40 20.00
N GLY A 120 -22.48 36.47 19.03
CA GLY A 120 -23.04 35.13 19.18
C GLY A 120 -22.40 34.33 20.32
N ILE A 121 -21.09 34.36 20.45
CA ILE A 121 -20.38 33.66 21.54
C ILE A 121 -20.56 34.31 22.91
N GLU A 122 -20.91 35.59 22.96
CA GLU A 122 -21.18 36.34 24.18
C GLU A 122 -22.55 35.99 24.81
N THR A 123 -23.46 35.38 24.04
CA THR A 123 -24.79 34.95 24.53
C THR A 123 -24.70 33.95 25.68
N ASN A 124 -23.70 33.07 25.66
CA ASN A 124 -23.38 32.15 26.74
C ASN A 124 -21.90 31.75 26.71
N LYS A 125 -21.09 32.53 27.43
CA LYS A 125 -19.63 32.42 27.42
C LYS A 125 -19.08 31.11 27.99
N THR A 126 -19.86 30.35 28.73
CA THR A 126 -19.44 29.07 29.33
C THR A 126 -19.97 27.86 28.57
N SER A 127 -20.79 28.06 27.54
CA SER A 127 -21.37 26.97 26.77
C SER A 127 -20.45 26.53 25.64
N MET A 128 -19.88 25.34 25.79
CA MET A 128 -19.09 24.70 24.72
C MET A 128 -19.84 24.62 23.39
N VAL A 129 -21.15 24.33 23.47
CA VAL A 129 -22.02 24.16 22.30
C VAL A 129 -22.11 25.46 21.50
N VAL A 130 -22.18 26.62 22.18
CA VAL A 130 -22.25 27.93 21.52
C VAL A 130 -21.00 28.21 20.70
N TYR A 131 -19.81 28.00 21.25
CA TYR A 131 -18.56 28.22 20.50
C TYR A 131 -18.46 27.31 19.28
N ARG A 132 -18.81 26.01 19.41
CA ARG A 132 -18.82 25.07 18.28
C ARG A 132 -19.76 25.50 17.18
N ILE A 133 -21.01 25.84 17.52
CA ILE A 133 -21.99 26.30 16.54
C ILE A 133 -21.47 27.52 15.77
N ILE A 134 -20.98 28.54 16.47
CA ILE A 134 -20.51 29.76 15.80
C ILE A 134 -19.24 29.49 14.97
N ALA A 135 -18.30 28.69 15.49
CA ALA A 135 -17.12 28.26 14.74
C ALA A 135 -17.50 27.49 13.47
N ASP A 136 -18.48 26.57 13.53
CA ASP A 136 -18.95 25.79 12.38
C ASP A 136 -19.50 26.69 11.27
N TYR A 137 -20.24 27.75 11.61
CA TYR A 137 -20.68 28.75 10.62
C TYR A 137 -19.49 29.50 9.99
N ALA A 138 -18.49 29.89 10.79
CA ALA A 138 -17.28 30.50 10.27
C ALA A 138 -16.48 29.55 9.34
N ILE A 139 -16.37 28.28 9.71
CA ILE A 139 -15.73 27.22 8.90
C ILE A 139 -16.45 27.02 7.57
N GLN A 140 -17.78 26.95 7.56
CA GLN A 140 -18.58 26.84 6.34
C GLN A 140 -18.36 28.01 5.39
N LYS A 141 -18.06 29.20 5.93
CA LYS A 141 -17.70 30.40 5.15
C LYS A 141 -16.19 30.52 4.87
N ARG A 142 -15.42 29.47 5.17
CA ARG A 142 -13.95 29.42 5.01
C ARG A 142 -13.22 30.54 5.78
N ALA A 143 -13.84 31.09 6.82
CA ALA A 143 -13.23 32.05 7.73
C ALA A 143 -12.47 31.31 8.84
N PHE A 144 -11.45 30.52 8.44
CA PHE A 144 -10.74 29.60 9.33
C PHE A 144 -10.04 30.31 10.50
N GLU A 145 -9.36 31.42 10.24
CA GLU A 145 -8.74 32.26 11.28
C GLU A 145 -9.74 32.69 12.36
N LYS A 146 -10.93 33.10 11.92
CA LYS A 146 -11.98 33.53 12.85
C LYS A 146 -12.54 32.36 13.65
N ALA A 147 -12.71 31.19 13.02
CA ALA A 147 -13.12 29.98 13.72
C ALA A 147 -12.08 29.56 14.79
N ILE A 148 -10.79 29.67 14.48
CA ILE A 148 -9.70 29.42 15.43
C ILE A 148 -9.75 30.39 16.61
N ASP A 149 -9.91 31.70 16.35
CA ASP A 149 -10.10 32.73 17.40
C ASP A 149 -11.29 32.42 18.31
N ILE A 150 -12.44 32.07 17.72
CA ILE A 150 -13.66 31.70 18.44
C ILE A 150 -13.40 30.51 19.38
N LEU A 151 -12.79 29.44 18.88
CA LEU A 151 -12.54 28.24 19.68
C LEU A 151 -11.49 28.49 20.78
N LYS A 152 -10.46 29.30 20.52
CA LYS A 152 -9.48 29.73 21.54
C LYS A 152 -10.14 30.53 22.68
N LYS A 153 -11.03 31.47 22.34
CA LYS A 153 -11.85 32.19 23.34
C LYS A 153 -12.71 31.20 24.14
N GLY A 154 -13.25 30.19 23.47
CA GLY A 154 -13.96 29.09 24.11
C GLY A 154 -13.11 28.34 25.14
N GLN A 155 -11.89 27.92 24.76
CA GLN A 155 -10.98 27.21 25.69
C GLN A 155 -10.70 28.06 26.94
N ALA A 156 -10.46 29.36 26.77
CA ALA A 156 -10.19 30.28 27.88
C ALA A 156 -11.40 30.45 28.83
N ASN A 157 -12.62 30.52 28.28
CA ASN A 157 -13.82 30.81 29.06
C ASN A 157 -14.47 29.56 29.69
N VAL A 158 -14.36 28.39 29.06
CA VAL A 158 -14.93 27.11 29.56
C VAL A 158 -14.05 26.49 30.66
N GLN A 159 -12.81 26.98 30.83
CA GLN A 159 -11.83 26.49 31.81
C GLN A 159 -11.44 25.01 31.66
N ASP A 160 -11.60 24.47 30.46
CA ASP A 160 -11.05 23.17 30.06
C ASP A 160 -10.19 23.38 28.79
N PRO A 161 -8.85 23.36 28.92
CA PRO A 161 -7.95 23.52 27.78
C PRO A 161 -8.14 22.47 26.69
N ALA A 162 -8.57 21.25 27.05
CA ALA A 162 -8.68 20.14 26.12
C ALA A 162 -9.97 20.16 25.28
N ILE A 163 -10.97 20.91 25.72
CA ILE A 163 -12.37 20.82 25.27
C ILE A 163 -12.52 20.99 23.74
N PHE A 164 -11.76 21.87 23.11
CA PHE A 164 -11.77 22.13 21.65
C PHE A 164 -10.56 21.58 20.89
N SER A 165 -9.75 20.72 21.50
CA SER A 165 -8.47 20.30 20.91
C SER A 165 -8.62 19.56 19.58
N PHE A 166 -9.64 18.71 19.43
CA PHE A 166 -9.90 18.07 18.14
C PHE A 166 -10.36 19.07 17.07
N ASP A 167 -11.15 20.07 17.45
CA ASP A 167 -11.68 21.09 16.55
C ASP A 167 -10.53 21.97 16.04
N LEU A 168 -9.70 22.49 16.96
CA LEU A 168 -8.52 23.30 16.65
C LEU A 168 -7.46 22.52 15.88
N GLY A 169 -7.11 21.30 16.32
CA GLY A 169 -6.12 20.47 15.64
C GLY A 169 -6.53 20.18 14.18
N ASN A 170 -7.82 19.94 13.92
CA ASN A 170 -8.31 19.77 12.55
C ASN A 170 -8.20 21.07 11.73
N LEU A 171 -8.51 22.23 12.33
CA LEU A 171 -8.43 23.51 11.63
C LEU A 171 -7.00 23.90 11.28
N TYR A 172 -6.07 23.75 12.23
CA TYR A 172 -4.64 23.95 11.97
C TYR A 172 -4.12 23.00 10.88
N SER A 173 -4.61 21.76 10.87
CA SER A 173 -4.25 20.80 9.82
C SER A 173 -4.74 21.24 8.43
N VAL A 174 -5.96 21.79 8.34
CA VAL A 174 -6.55 22.27 7.06
C VAL A 174 -5.88 23.57 6.58
N THR A 175 -5.41 24.41 7.50
CA THR A 175 -4.68 25.65 7.21
C THR A 175 -3.18 25.44 7.03
N MET A 176 -2.70 24.19 7.11
CA MET A 176 -1.29 23.79 6.98
C MET A 176 -0.37 24.30 8.11
N GLU A 177 -0.96 24.70 9.23
CA GLU A 177 -0.28 25.03 10.49
C GLU A 177 0.05 23.73 11.26
N PHE A 178 0.90 22.88 10.67
CA PHE A 178 1.15 21.53 11.19
C PHE A 178 1.77 21.50 12.57
N LYS A 179 2.59 22.51 12.91
CA LYS A 179 3.21 22.62 14.23
C LYS A 179 2.15 22.88 15.29
N GLU A 180 1.26 23.83 15.06
CA GLU A 180 0.16 24.21 15.93
C GLU A 180 -0.84 23.05 16.08
N ALA A 181 -1.10 22.32 14.99
CA ALA A 181 -1.88 21.08 15.02
C ALA A 181 -1.22 20.02 15.92
N ALA A 182 0.10 19.81 15.77
CA ALA A 182 0.86 18.86 16.56
C ALA A 182 0.91 19.25 18.04
N GLU A 183 1.12 20.54 18.35
CA GLU A 183 1.12 21.07 19.72
C GLU A 183 -0.24 20.81 20.37
N THR A 184 -1.34 21.17 19.69
CA THR A 184 -2.71 20.95 20.18
C THR A 184 -2.97 19.48 20.50
N TYR A 185 -2.57 18.57 19.60
CA TYR A 185 -2.76 17.14 19.85
C TYR A 185 -1.82 16.57 20.91
N CYS A 186 -0.60 17.09 21.05
CA CYS A 186 0.33 16.67 22.10
C CYS A 186 -0.12 17.14 23.48
N GLU A 187 -0.70 18.35 23.59
CA GLU A 187 -1.34 18.83 24.82
C GLU A 187 -2.52 17.93 25.21
N LEU A 188 -3.37 17.60 24.24
CA LEU A 188 -4.48 16.67 24.47
C LEU A 188 -3.98 15.29 24.90
N LEU A 189 -2.92 14.78 24.28
CA LEU A 189 -2.31 13.49 24.63
C LEU A 189 -1.75 13.50 26.05
N PHE A 190 -1.14 14.61 26.46
CA PHE A 190 -0.60 14.75 27.81
C PHE A 190 -1.72 14.71 28.87
N ALA A 191 -2.83 15.41 28.61
CA ALA A 191 -3.98 15.44 29.50
C ALA A 191 -4.74 14.11 29.52
N ASN A 192 -4.89 13.46 28.36
CA ASN A 192 -5.72 12.27 28.16
C ASN A 192 -4.96 11.18 27.39
N PRO A 193 -4.00 10.48 28.03
CA PRO A 193 -3.15 9.48 27.36
C PRO A 193 -3.90 8.33 26.68
N GLU A 194 -5.08 7.98 27.18
CA GLU A 194 -5.95 6.93 26.62
C GLU A 194 -6.50 7.27 25.23
N GLN A 195 -6.48 8.54 24.84
CA GLN A 195 -6.95 9.00 23.53
C GLN A 195 -5.91 8.87 22.41
N ILE A 196 -4.73 8.28 22.68
CA ILE A 196 -3.64 8.16 21.70
C ILE A 196 -4.09 7.63 20.33
N GLY A 197 -4.96 6.60 20.29
CA GLY A 197 -5.44 6.04 19.03
C GLY A 197 -6.30 7.01 18.22
N ALA A 198 -7.13 7.83 18.89
CA ALA A 198 -7.91 8.87 18.24
C ALA A 198 -6.99 10.00 17.72
N ILE A 199 -5.99 10.39 18.51
CA ILE A 199 -5.00 11.41 18.14
C ILE A 199 -4.16 10.96 16.94
N GLN A 200 -3.64 9.74 16.95
CA GLN A 200 -2.92 9.15 15.81
C GLN A 200 -3.78 9.15 14.54
N SER A 201 -5.05 8.77 14.67
CA SER A 201 -6.00 8.77 13.55
C SER A 201 -6.24 10.18 12.99
N ARG A 202 -6.18 11.22 13.83
CA ARG A 202 -6.32 12.61 13.40
C ARG A 202 -5.04 13.12 12.74
N MET A 203 -3.88 12.84 13.34
CA MET A 203 -2.58 13.23 12.78
C MET A 203 -2.36 12.63 11.39
N ASN A 204 -2.70 11.35 11.19
CA ASN A 204 -2.60 10.68 9.89
C ASN A 204 -3.31 11.39 8.74
N ARG A 205 -4.38 12.14 9.01
CA ARG A 205 -5.13 12.84 7.97
C ARG A 205 -4.29 13.91 7.29
N TYR A 206 -3.34 14.50 8.02
CA TYR A 206 -2.48 15.54 7.50
C TYR A 206 -1.04 15.06 7.26
N LEU A 207 -0.59 13.97 7.88
CA LEU A 207 0.77 13.43 7.68
C LEU A 207 1.08 13.01 6.23
N THR A 208 0.05 12.80 5.40
CA THR A 208 0.22 12.58 3.95
C THR A 208 0.62 13.85 3.20
N HIS A 209 0.47 15.03 3.81
CA HIS A 209 0.88 16.29 3.22
C HIS A 209 2.40 16.45 3.32
N PRO A 210 3.08 16.84 2.23
CA PRO A 210 4.51 17.15 2.28
C PRO A 210 4.83 18.18 3.37
N ASN A 211 5.97 18.02 4.05
CA ASN A 211 6.48 18.90 5.11
C ASN A 211 5.68 18.90 6.43
N SER A 212 4.69 18.02 6.60
CA SER A 212 3.93 17.93 7.85
C SER A 212 4.56 17.03 8.90
N ALA A 213 5.25 15.97 8.49
CA ALA A 213 5.79 14.98 9.42
C ALA A 213 6.90 15.51 10.32
N GLU A 214 7.82 16.31 9.77
CA GLU A 214 8.95 16.89 10.49
C GLU A 214 8.49 17.76 11.69
N PRO A 215 7.66 18.81 11.53
CA PRO A 215 7.20 19.61 12.66
C PRO A 215 6.38 18.79 13.67
N THR A 216 5.62 17.78 13.22
CA THR A 216 4.87 16.90 14.13
C THR A 216 5.78 16.04 14.99
N ILE A 217 6.82 15.44 14.39
CA ILE A 217 7.81 14.63 15.10
C ILE A 217 8.61 15.49 16.08
N GLU A 218 9.08 16.67 15.64
CA GLU A 218 9.81 17.60 16.49
C GLU A 218 8.99 18.02 17.71
N THR A 219 7.70 18.33 17.50
CA THR A 219 6.79 18.70 18.58
C THR A 219 6.61 17.55 19.57
N ALA A 220 6.31 16.33 19.08
CA ALA A 220 6.19 15.15 19.94
C ALA A 220 7.49 14.90 20.75
N GLN A 221 8.66 15.14 20.16
CA GLN A 221 9.96 15.02 20.83
C GLN A 221 10.14 16.09 21.90
N GLN A 222 9.79 17.35 21.63
CA GLN A 222 9.84 18.43 22.64
C GLN A 222 8.92 18.12 23.83
N TYR A 223 7.73 17.60 23.58
CA TYR A 223 6.81 17.17 24.63
C TYR A 223 7.35 15.99 25.44
N TYR A 224 7.97 15.01 24.79
CA TYR A 224 8.67 13.94 25.49
C TYR A 224 9.81 14.49 26.36
N GLU A 225 10.64 15.38 25.84
CA GLU A 225 11.76 15.95 26.58
C GLU A 225 11.30 16.79 27.78
N LYS A 226 10.19 17.52 27.63
CA LYS A 226 9.62 18.36 28.69
C LYS A 226 8.99 17.54 29.82
N TYR A 227 8.20 16.53 29.49
CA TYR A 227 7.37 15.82 30.48
C TYR A 227 7.89 14.43 30.85
N LYS A 228 8.79 13.86 30.05
CA LYS A 228 9.31 12.49 30.17
C LYS A 228 8.22 11.42 30.30
N SER A 229 7.04 11.71 29.74
CA SER A 229 5.89 10.79 29.77
C SER A 229 6.04 9.68 28.72
N PRO A 230 5.89 8.39 29.10
CA PRO A 230 6.04 7.27 28.17
C PRO A 230 5.06 7.29 26.99
N VAL A 231 3.89 7.94 27.13
CA VAL A 231 2.89 8.05 26.05
C VAL A 231 3.45 8.74 24.81
N PHE A 232 4.41 9.67 24.97
CA PHE A 232 5.06 10.32 23.85
C PHE A 232 6.07 9.41 23.13
N LEU A 233 6.61 8.38 23.81
CA LEU A 233 7.40 7.35 23.12
C LEU A 233 6.51 6.46 22.25
N ASP A 234 5.27 6.19 22.68
CA ASP A 234 4.28 5.51 21.85
C ASP A 234 3.94 6.33 20.60
N LEU A 235 3.75 7.65 20.77
CA LEU A 235 3.51 8.55 19.64
C LEU A 235 4.73 8.66 18.72
N LEU A 236 5.93 8.86 19.25
CA LEU A 236 7.15 8.97 18.44
C LEU A 236 7.45 7.68 17.68
N SER A 237 7.29 6.51 18.33
CA SER A 237 7.45 5.21 17.67
C SER A 237 6.46 5.08 16.50
N TYR A 238 5.22 5.52 16.69
CA TYR A 238 4.21 5.53 15.65
C TYR A 238 4.59 6.44 14.46
N LEU A 239 4.98 7.68 14.75
CA LEU A 239 5.35 8.67 13.72
C LEU A 239 6.57 8.22 12.91
N TYR A 240 7.64 7.75 13.57
CA TYR A 240 8.83 7.27 12.86
C TYR A 240 8.55 6.03 12.00
N ASN A 241 7.67 5.13 12.44
CA ASN A 241 7.27 3.96 11.65
C ASN A 241 6.50 4.37 10.39
N ASN A 242 5.56 5.33 10.50
CA ASN A 242 4.81 5.82 9.35
C ASN A 242 5.72 6.51 8.31
N GLU A 243 6.73 7.25 8.77
CA GLU A 243 7.74 7.88 7.92
C GLU A 243 8.82 6.89 7.42
N ARG A 244 8.71 5.60 7.77
CA ARG A 244 9.71 4.56 7.50
C ARG A 244 11.12 4.92 7.98
N ASN A 245 11.23 5.80 8.98
CA ASN A 245 12.49 6.12 9.64
C ASN A 245 12.77 5.09 10.73
N TYR A 246 12.98 3.84 10.31
CA TYR A 246 13.10 2.71 11.21
C TYR A 246 14.30 2.85 12.16
N SER A 247 15.39 3.49 11.74
CA SER A 247 16.55 3.72 12.62
C SER A 247 16.17 4.54 13.85
N LYS A 248 15.47 5.68 13.68
CA LYS A 248 15.01 6.48 14.82
C LYS A 248 13.88 5.77 15.59
N ALA A 249 13.01 5.03 14.89
CA ALA A 249 12.00 4.20 15.55
C ALA A 249 12.63 3.17 16.50
N LEU A 250 13.74 2.54 16.11
CA LEU A 250 14.47 1.59 16.94
C LEU A 250 14.96 2.23 18.24
N ASP A 251 15.55 3.43 18.17
CA ASP A 251 16.05 4.15 19.34
C ASP A 251 14.93 4.41 20.36
N VAL A 252 13.78 4.88 19.87
CA VAL A 252 12.58 5.12 20.69
C VAL A 252 12.03 3.82 21.28
N ILE A 253 12.01 2.74 20.50
CA ILE A 253 11.51 1.43 20.95
C ILE A 253 12.41 0.81 22.00
N ILE A 254 13.74 0.95 21.87
CA ILE A 254 14.69 0.53 22.90
C ILE A 254 14.44 1.30 24.20
N GLN A 255 14.22 2.61 24.12
CA GLN A 255 13.91 3.43 25.29
C GLN A 255 12.59 3.01 25.95
N LYS A 256 11.55 2.75 25.15
CA LYS A 256 10.25 2.26 25.62
C LYS A 256 10.37 0.88 26.30
N ASP A 257 11.13 -0.05 25.73
CA ASP A 257 11.35 -1.39 26.29
C ASP A 257 12.02 -1.31 27.67
N LYS A 258 13.02 -0.42 27.83
CA LYS A 258 13.69 -0.16 29.11
C LYS A 258 12.73 0.37 30.18
N ILE A 259 11.84 1.29 29.83
CA ILE A 259 10.88 1.88 30.79
C ILE A 259 9.81 0.86 31.21
N SER A 260 9.31 0.10 30.24
CA SER A 260 8.21 -0.84 30.46
C SER A 260 8.64 -2.16 31.11
N GLY A 261 9.95 -2.46 31.16
CA GLY A 261 10.46 -3.72 31.69
C GLY A 261 10.09 -4.94 30.84
N ASN A 262 9.71 -4.73 29.57
CA ASN A 262 9.24 -5.77 28.65
C ASN A 262 10.33 -6.75 28.18
N SER A 263 11.56 -6.58 28.70
CA SER A 263 12.68 -7.52 28.58
C SER A 263 13.01 -7.89 27.13
N GLY A 264 12.91 -6.94 26.21
CA GLY A 264 13.22 -7.11 24.79
C GLY A 264 12.06 -7.56 23.90
N THR A 265 10.89 -7.89 24.45
CA THR A 265 9.77 -8.42 23.65
C THR A 265 9.27 -7.41 22.60
N VAL A 266 9.24 -6.12 22.95
CA VAL A 266 8.77 -5.07 22.03
C VAL A 266 9.78 -4.86 20.89
N ILE A 267 11.07 -4.88 21.20
CA ILE A 267 12.16 -4.78 20.21
C ILE A 267 12.12 -5.98 19.27
N LEU A 268 11.82 -7.19 19.77
CA LEU A 268 11.72 -8.39 18.93
C LEU A 268 10.60 -8.29 17.90
N ASN A 269 9.43 -7.81 18.31
CA ASN A 269 8.30 -7.63 17.40
C ASN A 269 8.60 -6.54 16.36
N PHE A 270 9.25 -5.46 16.78
CA PHE A 270 9.73 -4.43 15.86
C PHE A 270 10.74 -4.98 14.84
N ALA A 271 11.76 -5.70 15.29
CA ALA A 271 12.77 -6.29 14.43
C ALA A 271 12.16 -7.19 13.34
N ARG A 272 11.14 -7.99 13.71
CA ARG A 272 10.39 -8.85 12.77
C ARG A 272 9.54 -8.06 11.79
N SER A 273 8.87 -7.00 12.24
CA SER A 273 8.07 -6.13 11.38
C SER A 273 8.95 -5.45 10.33
N VAL A 274 10.04 -4.82 10.77
CA VAL A 274 10.98 -4.10 9.88
C VAL A 274 11.70 -5.05 8.93
N PHE A 275 11.98 -6.30 9.35
CA PHE A 275 12.45 -7.35 8.45
C PHE A 275 11.45 -7.60 7.31
N GLY A 276 10.15 -7.68 7.63
CA GLY A 276 9.08 -7.86 6.65
C GLY A 276 8.94 -6.69 5.69
N ASP A 277 9.22 -5.46 6.16
CA ASP A 277 9.22 -4.24 5.35
C ASP A 277 10.45 -4.10 4.44
N GLY A 278 11.47 -4.96 4.61
CA GLY A 278 12.67 -5.01 3.78
C GLY A 278 13.85 -4.15 4.26
N ASP A 279 13.74 -3.45 5.40
CA ASP A 279 14.89 -2.74 6.01
C ASP A 279 15.69 -3.71 6.88
N TYR A 280 16.52 -4.50 6.21
CA TYR A 280 17.36 -5.52 6.86
C TYR A 280 18.48 -4.92 7.71
N GLU A 281 18.91 -3.67 7.44
CA GLU A 281 19.94 -2.99 8.23
C GLU A 281 19.42 -2.67 9.63
N THR A 282 18.27 -2.01 9.72
CA THR A 282 17.66 -1.68 11.00
C THR A 282 17.18 -2.94 11.73
N SER A 283 16.58 -3.89 11.01
CA SER A 283 16.17 -5.18 11.59
C SER A 283 17.36 -5.94 12.19
N GLY A 284 18.48 -6.01 11.46
CA GLY A 284 19.72 -6.63 11.93
C GLY A 284 20.25 -5.96 13.20
N LYS A 285 20.27 -4.62 13.26
CA LYS A 285 20.64 -3.86 14.47
C LYS A 285 19.74 -4.21 15.67
N ALA A 286 18.43 -4.28 15.45
CA ALA A 286 17.47 -4.61 16.51
C ALA A 286 17.66 -6.05 17.04
N PHE A 287 17.83 -7.03 16.16
CA PHE A 287 18.11 -8.41 16.57
C PHE A 287 19.45 -8.53 17.29
N LYS A 288 20.49 -7.86 16.81
CA LYS A 288 21.79 -7.82 17.47
C LYS A 288 21.71 -7.22 18.87
N PHE A 289 21.00 -6.10 19.02
CA PHE A 289 20.76 -5.48 20.31
C PHE A 289 20.13 -6.46 21.30
N LEU A 290 19.15 -7.25 20.86
CA LEU A 290 18.50 -8.27 21.70
C LEU A 290 19.46 -9.36 22.18
N VAL A 291 20.31 -9.86 21.28
CA VAL A 291 21.29 -10.91 21.61
C VAL A 291 22.33 -10.40 22.61
N ASP A 292 22.79 -9.15 22.42
CA ASP A 292 23.85 -8.56 23.24
C ASP A 292 23.33 -8.14 24.64
N ASN A 293 22.09 -7.65 24.75
CA ASN A 293 21.56 -7.07 25.99
C ASN A 293 20.64 -8.01 26.78
N TYR A 294 20.06 -9.03 26.16
CA TYR A 294 19.17 -10.01 26.81
C TYR A 294 19.63 -11.46 26.58
N PRO A 295 20.89 -11.82 26.86
CA PRO A 295 21.48 -13.12 26.48
C PRO A 295 20.82 -14.34 27.12
N SER A 296 20.10 -14.15 28.23
CA SER A 296 19.37 -15.20 28.94
C SER A 296 17.89 -15.31 28.56
N ALA A 297 17.39 -14.44 27.67
CA ALA A 297 15.98 -14.45 27.29
C ALA A 297 15.63 -15.67 26.41
N SER A 298 14.38 -16.15 26.54
CA SER A 298 13.93 -17.37 25.84
C SER A 298 13.86 -17.22 24.31
N PHE A 299 13.79 -15.99 23.82
CA PHE A 299 13.77 -15.63 22.39
C PHE A 299 15.16 -15.47 21.77
N VAL A 300 16.26 -15.57 22.53
CA VAL A 300 17.62 -15.38 22.00
C VAL A 300 17.93 -16.27 20.78
N PRO A 301 17.52 -17.56 20.72
CA PRO A 301 17.71 -18.37 19.53
C PRO A 301 17.01 -17.78 18.30
N ASP A 302 15.78 -17.28 18.48
CA ASP A 302 15.00 -16.62 17.43
C ASP A 302 15.62 -15.29 17.00
N ALA A 303 16.16 -14.51 17.95
CA ALA A 303 16.84 -13.25 17.66
C ALA A 303 18.16 -13.48 16.91
N LYS A 304 18.95 -14.49 17.28
CA LYS A 304 20.15 -14.88 16.52
C LYS A 304 19.79 -15.34 15.10
N LEU A 305 18.75 -16.16 14.95
CA LEU A 305 18.26 -16.57 13.63
C LEU A 305 17.82 -15.34 12.81
N GLY A 306 17.08 -14.41 13.40
CA GLY A 306 16.65 -13.16 12.77
C GLY A 306 17.83 -12.30 12.33
N TYR A 307 18.85 -12.15 13.17
CA TYR A 307 20.08 -11.43 12.84
C TYR A 307 20.80 -12.06 11.64
N LEU A 308 21.01 -13.37 11.64
CA LEU A 308 21.66 -14.06 10.51
C LEU A 308 20.86 -13.93 9.23
N ARG A 309 19.53 -14.00 9.29
CA ARG A 309 18.67 -13.75 8.13
C ARG A 309 18.77 -12.32 7.62
N ALA A 310 18.86 -11.32 8.51
CA ALA A 310 19.03 -9.93 8.10
C ALA A 310 20.38 -9.71 7.40
N GLU A 311 21.46 -10.28 7.94
CA GLU A 311 22.78 -10.23 7.30
C GLU A 311 22.80 -11.01 5.97
N GLU A 312 22.09 -12.13 5.87
CA GLU A 312 21.90 -12.86 4.62
C GLU A 312 21.21 -12.01 3.55
N GLU A 313 20.11 -11.34 3.88
CA GLU A 313 19.40 -10.52 2.90
C GLU A 313 20.20 -9.27 2.51
N LYS A 314 20.95 -8.66 3.43
CA LYS A 314 21.90 -7.59 3.09
C LYS A 314 22.98 -8.07 2.11
N LEU A 315 23.52 -9.26 2.34
CA LEU A 315 24.48 -9.88 1.44
C LEU A 315 23.84 -10.16 0.08
N ASN A 316 22.63 -10.72 0.06
CA ASN A 316 21.87 -10.98 -1.17
C ASN A 316 21.64 -9.69 -1.96
N ILE A 317 21.20 -8.61 -1.32
CA ILE A 317 21.08 -7.31 -1.97
C ILE A 317 22.43 -6.92 -2.56
N SER A 318 23.51 -6.89 -1.78
CA SER A 318 24.83 -6.51 -2.33
C SER A 318 25.31 -7.41 -3.48
N HIS A 319 24.96 -8.69 -3.46
CA HIS A 319 25.32 -9.69 -4.45
C HIS A 319 24.51 -9.58 -5.74
N PHE A 320 23.20 -9.31 -5.65
CA PHE A 320 22.28 -9.26 -6.79
C PHE A 320 22.04 -7.84 -7.34
N ASP A 321 22.17 -6.81 -6.50
CA ASP A 321 21.91 -5.39 -6.81
C ASP A 321 23.07 -4.72 -7.58
N SER A 322 24.21 -5.40 -7.75
CA SER A 322 25.39 -4.81 -8.40
C SER A 322 25.61 -5.17 -9.88
N SER A 323 24.82 -6.04 -10.53
CA SER A 323 24.86 -6.17 -12.02
C SER A 323 23.92 -7.20 -12.66
N ASN A 324 23.21 -8.07 -11.92
CA ASN A 324 22.65 -9.29 -12.51
C ASN A 324 21.13 -9.49 -12.37
N SER A 325 20.43 -8.67 -11.58
CA SER A 325 18.98 -8.79 -11.37
C SER A 325 18.13 -8.63 -12.65
N TRP A 326 18.66 -7.93 -13.66
CA TRP A 326 18.00 -7.76 -14.97
C TRP A 326 18.13 -8.99 -15.88
N LYS A 327 19.05 -9.93 -15.59
CA LYS A 327 19.29 -11.10 -16.43
C LYS A 327 18.17 -12.13 -16.25
N PRO A 328 17.65 -12.72 -17.34
CA PRO A 328 16.66 -13.79 -17.24
C PRO A 328 17.18 -15.07 -16.57
N PHE A 329 18.47 -15.34 -16.72
CA PHE A 329 19.17 -16.46 -16.09
C PHE A 329 20.55 -16.00 -15.62
N ASN A 330 21.02 -16.54 -14.51
CA ASN A 330 22.31 -16.21 -13.92
C ASN A 330 23.21 -17.46 -13.87
N ALA A 331 24.37 -17.38 -14.51
CA ALA A 331 25.45 -18.33 -14.26
C ALA A 331 26.00 -18.16 -12.84
N ALA A 332 26.65 -19.21 -12.35
CA ALA A 332 27.21 -19.23 -11.00
C ALA A 332 28.23 -18.10 -10.77
N ASP A 333 27.94 -17.21 -9.82
CA ASP A 333 28.92 -16.23 -9.36
C ASP A 333 29.90 -16.88 -8.38
N THR A 334 31.09 -17.15 -8.88
CA THR A 334 32.19 -17.74 -8.11
C THR A 334 33.01 -16.71 -7.34
N THR A 335 32.80 -15.41 -7.56
CA THR A 335 33.65 -14.33 -7.03
C THR A 335 33.10 -13.70 -5.75
N GLY A 336 31.78 -13.60 -5.59
CA GLY A 336 31.12 -13.08 -4.37
C GLY A 336 30.84 -14.11 -3.27
N SER A 337 30.95 -15.41 -3.58
CA SER A 337 30.48 -16.52 -2.72
C SER A 337 31.24 -16.63 -1.39
N TYR A 338 32.48 -16.12 -1.29
CA TYR A 338 33.29 -16.24 -0.08
C TYR A 338 32.63 -15.58 1.15
N ARG A 339 31.86 -14.51 0.94
CA ARG A 339 31.15 -13.78 2.01
C ARG A 339 30.09 -14.65 2.69
N TYR A 340 29.57 -15.65 1.98
CA TYR A 340 28.59 -16.59 2.51
C TYR A 340 29.21 -17.70 3.37
N PHE A 341 30.53 -17.96 3.31
CA PHE A 341 31.14 -18.96 4.20
C PHE A 341 31.03 -18.59 5.67
N THR A 342 31.30 -17.33 6.02
CA THR A 342 31.14 -16.84 7.41
C THR A 342 29.69 -16.95 7.87
N LEU A 343 28.73 -16.69 6.97
CA LEU A 343 27.31 -16.82 7.25
C LEU A 343 26.89 -18.29 7.46
N ILE A 344 27.34 -19.20 6.59
CA ILE A 344 27.11 -20.65 6.74
C ILE A 344 27.67 -21.14 8.08
N ASN A 345 28.91 -20.77 8.42
CA ASN A 345 29.51 -21.15 9.70
C ASN A 345 28.70 -20.64 10.90
N SER A 346 28.14 -19.43 10.79
CA SER A 346 27.29 -18.85 11.83
C SER A 346 25.95 -19.59 11.97
N TYR A 347 25.34 -20.00 10.86
CA TYR A 347 24.14 -20.86 10.88
C TYR A 347 24.45 -22.25 11.45
N GLU A 348 25.59 -22.83 11.13
CA GLU A 348 26.02 -24.11 11.69
C GLU A 348 26.24 -24.03 13.20
N ASP A 349 26.91 -22.96 13.67
CA ASP A 349 27.11 -22.71 15.09
C ASP A 349 25.77 -22.56 15.83
N LEU A 350 24.82 -21.83 15.23
CA LEU A 350 23.47 -21.69 15.76
C LEU A 350 22.77 -23.06 15.90
N ALA A 351 22.85 -23.90 14.86
CA ALA A 351 22.25 -25.23 14.84
C ALA A 351 22.92 -26.22 15.81
N LYS A 352 24.20 -26.04 16.11
CA LYS A 352 24.95 -26.85 17.10
C LYS A 352 24.66 -26.39 18.53
N THR A 353 24.47 -25.10 18.75
CA THR A 353 24.30 -24.49 20.07
C THR A 353 22.91 -24.71 20.66
N TYR A 354 21.87 -24.69 19.82
CA TYR A 354 20.48 -24.76 20.29
C TYR A 354 19.75 -26.01 19.82
N PHE A 355 19.14 -26.72 20.76
CA PHE A 355 18.44 -28.00 20.52
C PHE A 355 16.95 -27.85 20.18
N LYS A 356 16.47 -26.64 19.84
CA LYS A 356 15.08 -26.44 19.40
C LYS A 356 14.95 -26.85 17.94
N ASP A 357 14.12 -27.87 17.66
CA ASP A 357 13.94 -28.45 16.32
C ASP A 357 13.69 -27.40 15.23
N ASN A 358 12.86 -26.38 15.49
CA ASN A 358 12.55 -25.34 14.51
C ASN A 358 13.75 -24.43 14.18
N ILE A 359 14.64 -24.16 15.14
CA ILE A 359 15.84 -23.32 14.92
C ILE A 359 16.86 -24.08 14.10
N ILE A 360 17.11 -25.35 14.46
CA ILE A 360 18.00 -26.25 13.71
C ILE A 360 17.49 -26.38 12.27
N ALA A 361 16.19 -26.66 12.11
CA ALA A 361 15.57 -26.82 10.80
C ALA A 361 15.68 -25.54 9.96
N SER A 362 15.42 -24.37 10.54
CA SER A 362 15.51 -23.09 9.83
C SER A 362 16.94 -22.78 9.40
N ALA A 363 17.92 -22.96 10.30
CA ALA A 363 19.33 -22.71 10.00
C ALA A 363 19.84 -23.64 8.89
N LYS A 364 19.58 -24.95 9.00
CA LYS A 364 19.96 -25.93 7.97
C LYS A 364 19.25 -25.67 6.64
N LEU A 365 17.97 -25.27 6.66
CA LEU A 365 17.25 -24.91 5.43
C LEU A 365 17.93 -23.73 4.74
N ARG A 366 18.33 -22.68 5.47
CA ARG A 366 19.08 -21.55 4.89
C ARG A 366 20.44 -21.98 4.34
N ILE A 367 21.20 -22.81 5.07
CA ILE A 367 22.47 -23.36 4.57
C ILE A 367 22.24 -24.10 3.24
N GLY A 368 21.26 -24.99 3.18
CA GLY A 368 20.93 -25.73 1.95
C GLY A 368 20.55 -24.81 0.79
N ILE A 369 19.75 -23.76 1.05
CA ILE A 369 19.38 -22.76 0.04
C ILE A 369 20.63 -22.04 -0.45
N ILE A 370 21.48 -21.51 0.44
CA ILE A 370 22.73 -20.84 0.06
C ILE A 370 23.62 -21.78 -0.77
N LYS A 371 23.75 -23.05 -0.37
CA LYS A 371 24.50 -24.05 -1.13
C LYS A 371 23.94 -24.25 -2.54
N GLN A 372 22.62 -24.34 -2.67
CA GLN A 372 21.95 -24.53 -3.96
C GLN A 372 22.04 -23.29 -4.85
N THR A 373 21.78 -22.09 -4.32
CA THR A 373 21.56 -20.88 -5.13
C THR A 373 22.80 -20.00 -5.29
N ILE A 374 23.69 -19.99 -4.30
CA ILE A 374 24.93 -19.18 -4.34
C ILE A 374 26.11 -20.03 -4.79
N PHE A 375 26.26 -21.23 -4.23
CA PHE A 375 27.39 -22.12 -4.56
C PHE A 375 27.09 -23.09 -5.71
N TYR A 376 25.82 -23.24 -6.12
CA TYR A 376 25.38 -24.23 -7.11
C TYR A 376 25.82 -25.66 -6.75
N ASP A 377 25.98 -25.93 -5.44
CA ASP A 377 26.34 -27.22 -4.87
C ASP A 377 25.04 -27.99 -4.58
N VAL A 378 24.47 -28.52 -5.65
CA VAL A 378 23.19 -29.23 -5.66
C VAL A 378 23.27 -30.53 -4.85
N ASP A 379 24.43 -31.17 -4.81
CA ASP A 379 24.65 -32.42 -4.08
C ASP A 379 24.60 -32.22 -2.57
N GLU A 380 25.34 -31.24 -2.04
CA GLU A 380 25.32 -30.97 -0.60
C GLU A 380 23.97 -30.37 -0.18
N ALA A 381 23.37 -29.50 -1.00
CA ALA A 381 22.02 -28.98 -0.74
C ALA A 381 20.98 -30.11 -0.65
N GLN A 382 20.99 -31.07 -1.58
CA GLN A 382 20.07 -32.20 -1.56
C GLN A 382 20.25 -33.04 -0.29
N LYS A 383 21.50 -33.29 0.11
CA LYS A 383 21.81 -34.05 1.32
C LYS A 383 21.24 -33.35 2.55
N ILE A 384 21.46 -32.04 2.70
CA ILE A 384 20.91 -31.24 3.79
C ILE A 384 19.38 -31.31 3.82
N PHE A 385 18.71 -31.07 2.68
CA PHE A 385 17.25 -31.11 2.61
C PHE A 385 16.69 -32.52 2.87
N SER A 386 17.37 -33.58 2.42
CA SER A 386 16.96 -34.96 2.63
C SER A 386 17.08 -35.38 4.10
N GLU A 387 18.14 -34.94 4.79
CA GLU A 387 18.29 -35.13 6.24
C GLU A 387 17.19 -34.41 7.01
N LEU A 388 16.92 -33.16 6.64
CA LEU A 388 15.82 -32.37 7.21
C LEU A 388 14.47 -33.06 7.00
N PHE A 389 14.20 -33.51 5.79
CA PHE A 389 12.97 -34.21 5.43
C PHE A 389 12.72 -35.47 6.29
N LYS A 390 13.78 -36.24 6.60
CA LYS A 390 13.69 -37.44 7.45
C LYS A 390 13.37 -37.12 8.92
N SER A 391 13.77 -35.95 9.41
CA SER A 391 13.64 -35.58 10.83
C SER A 391 12.23 -35.16 11.27
N ARG A 392 11.19 -35.32 10.42
CA ARG A 392 9.77 -34.99 10.71
C ARG A 392 9.56 -33.55 11.20
N ILE A 393 10.21 -32.60 10.52
CA ILE A 393 10.18 -31.17 10.83
C ILE A 393 8.77 -30.60 10.78
N SER A 394 8.55 -29.57 11.60
CA SER A 394 7.34 -28.76 11.64
C SER A 394 6.87 -28.31 10.25
N VAL A 395 5.55 -28.38 10.04
CA VAL A 395 4.83 -28.06 8.80
C VAL A 395 5.19 -26.70 8.17
N PRO A 396 5.48 -25.60 8.89
CA PRO A 396 5.69 -24.28 8.29
C PRO A 396 6.86 -24.19 7.29
N LEU A 397 7.87 -25.06 7.41
CA LEU A 397 9.03 -25.07 6.52
C LEU A 397 8.90 -26.06 5.36
N MET A 398 7.93 -26.97 5.43
CA MET A 398 7.75 -28.07 4.48
C MET A 398 7.54 -27.60 3.04
N PRO A 399 6.69 -26.57 2.75
CA PRO A 399 6.49 -26.14 1.37
C PRO A 399 7.76 -25.62 0.71
N GLN A 400 8.55 -24.81 1.42
CA GLN A 400 9.80 -24.26 0.89
C GLN A 400 10.84 -25.36 0.66
N MET A 401 10.91 -26.36 1.54
CA MET A 401 11.83 -27.48 1.34
C MET A 401 11.43 -28.36 0.15
N LEU A 402 10.13 -28.65 -0.03
CA LEU A 402 9.64 -29.44 -1.17
C LEU A 402 9.89 -28.72 -2.51
N GLU A 403 9.69 -27.41 -2.55
CA GLU A 403 10.02 -26.55 -3.69
C GLU A 403 11.51 -26.71 -4.07
N ARG A 404 12.41 -26.55 -3.09
CA ARG A 404 13.86 -26.68 -3.31
C ARG A 404 14.26 -28.09 -3.75
N LEU A 405 13.69 -29.13 -3.15
CA LEU A 405 13.93 -30.51 -3.58
C LEU A 405 13.44 -30.77 -5.01
N ALA A 406 12.30 -30.19 -5.41
CA ALA A 406 11.79 -30.30 -6.78
C ALA A 406 12.72 -29.63 -7.80
N GLU A 407 13.22 -28.43 -7.51
CA GLU A 407 14.21 -27.73 -8.33
C GLU A 407 15.50 -28.55 -8.48
N ILE A 408 16.02 -29.11 -7.37
CA ILE A 408 17.19 -30.00 -7.38
C ILE A 408 16.94 -31.23 -8.27
N SER A 409 15.76 -31.85 -8.16
CA SER A 409 15.39 -33.00 -9.01
C SER A 409 15.35 -32.61 -10.48
N ILE A 410 14.85 -31.42 -10.84
CA ILE A 410 14.90 -30.89 -12.23
C ILE A 410 16.35 -30.73 -12.68
N GLN A 411 17.21 -30.11 -11.86
CA GLN A 411 18.64 -29.90 -12.14
C GLN A 411 19.37 -31.22 -12.39
N LYS A 412 18.98 -32.28 -11.68
CA LYS A 412 19.50 -33.65 -11.83
C LYS A 412 18.83 -34.49 -12.91
N ASN A 413 17.88 -33.91 -13.65
CA ASN A 413 17.11 -34.60 -14.69
C ASN A 413 16.19 -35.73 -14.17
N ASP A 414 15.80 -35.69 -12.89
CA ASP A 414 14.81 -36.60 -12.30
C ASP A 414 13.42 -35.94 -12.26
N LEU A 415 12.79 -35.87 -13.43
CA LEU A 415 11.50 -35.19 -13.59
C LEU A 415 10.34 -35.90 -12.85
N SER A 416 10.46 -37.20 -12.60
CA SER A 416 9.44 -37.97 -11.87
C SER A 416 9.44 -37.60 -10.39
N GLU A 417 10.61 -37.49 -9.79
CA GLU A 417 10.73 -37.10 -8.39
C GLU A 417 10.41 -35.61 -8.19
N ALA A 418 10.78 -34.74 -9.14
CA ALA A 418 10.35 -33.33 -9.14
C ALA A 418 8.82 -33.19 -9.13
N GLU A 419 8.13 -33.96 -9.97
CA GLU A 419 6.67 -33.98 -10.04
C GLU A 419 6.05 -34.45 -8.72
N ASN A 420 6.61 -35.50 -8.11
CA ASN A 420 6.19 -35.99 -6.80
C ASN A 420 6.27 -34.89 -5.73
N TYR A 421 7.40 -34.15 -5.67
CA TYR A 421 7.54 -33.05 -4.72
C TYR A 421 6.53 -31.92 -4.95
N TYR A 422 6.30 -31.49 -6.19
CA TYR A 422 5.28 -30.48 -6.48
C TYR A 422 3.86 -30.97 -6.16
N ASN A 423 3.53 -32.24 -6.44
CA ASN A 423 2.25 -32.82 -6.07
C ASN A 423 2.01 -32.82 -4.56
N ARG A 424 3.05 -33.16 -3.79
CA ARG A 424 2.99 -33.10 -2.32
C ARG A 424 2.87 -31.67 -1.81
N LEU A 425 3.57 -30.71 -2.42
CA LEU A 425 3.50 -29.30 -2.07
C LEU A 425 2.07 -28.74 -2.25
N LYS A 426 1.40 -29.09 -3.35
CA LYS A 426 0.01 -28.69 -3.66
C LYS A 426 -1.00 -29.21 -2.63
N GLN A 427 -0.75 -30.40 -2.07
CA GLN A 427 -1.63 -31.05 -1.10
C GLN A 427 -1.54 -30.47 0.32
N ILE A 428 -0.50 -29.68 0.63
CA ILE A 428 -0.37 -29.06 1.95
C ILE A 428 -1.37 -27.88 2.06
N PRO A 429 -2.36 -27.94 2.99
CA PRO A 429 -3.39 -26.92 3.07
C PRO A 429 -2.83 -25.51 3.33
N ALA A 430 -1.84 -25.42 4.21
CA ALA A 430 -1.20 -24.18 4.65
C ALA A 430 -0.20 -23.57 3.65
N THR A 431 0.00 -24.16 2.47
CA THR A 431 0.88 -23.57 1.45
C THR A 431 0.25 -22.31 0.86
N ASP A 432 1.07 -21.26 0.74
CA ASP A 432 0.72 -20.00 0.07
C ASP A 432 0.20 -20.23 -1.35
N ILE A 433 -0.72 -19.37 -1.79
CA ILE A 433 -1.30 -19.41 -3.14
C ILE A 433 -0.19 -19.31 -4.20
N SER A 434 0.75 -18.39 -4.04
CA SER A 434 1.88 -18.18 -4.98
C SER A 434 2.68 -19.46 -5.22
N LYS A 435 2.97 -20.22 -4.14
CA LYS A 435 3.69 -21.51 -4.22
C LYS A 435 2.85 -22.62 -4.85
N LYS A 436 1.53 -22.63 -4.61
CA LYS A 436 0.63 -23.58 -5.29
C LYS A 436 0.56 -23.26 -6.79
N SER A 437 0.51 -21.99 -7.16
CA SER A 437 0.54 -21.53 -8.55
C SER A 437 1.86 -21.92 -9.24
N LEU A 438 3.00 -21.69 -8.60
CA LEU A 438 4.31 -22.18 -9.05
C LEU A 438 4.28 -23.70 -9.28
N ALA A 439 3.81 -24.47 -8.31
CA ALA A 439 3.79 -25.92 -8.41
C ALA A 439 2.86 -26.44 -9.52
N ASN A 440 1.73 -25.77 -9.76
CA ASN A 440 0.85 -26.08 -10.89
C ASN A 440 1.55 -25.82 -12.22
N PHE A 441 2.17 -24.65 -12.37
CA PHE A 441 2.89 -24.30 -13.59
C PHE A 441 4.09 -25.24 -13.85
N MET A 442 4.84 -25.57 -12.80
CA MET A 442 5.98 -26.49 -12.91
C MET A 442 5.55 -27.92 -13.20
N SER A 443 4.40 -28.40 -12.69
CA SER A 443 3.83 -29.68 -13.13
C SER A 443 3.56 -29.69 -14.65
N ALA A 444 3.00 -28.59 -15.18
CA ALA A 444 2.74 -28.48 -16.60
C ALA A 444 4.04 -28.43 -17.43
N LYS A 445 5.06 -27.71 -16.96
CA LYS A 445 6.41 -27.70 -17.57
C LYS A 445 7.06 -29.08 -17.54
N ILE A 446 6.91 -29.83 -16.46
CA ILE A 446 7.43 -31.21 -16.37
C ILE A 446 6.78 -32.11 -17.42
N ASN A 447 5.45 -32.05 -17.59
CA ASN A 447 4.75 -32.77 -18.65
C ASN A 447 5.25 -32.36 -20.04
N PHE A 448 5.46 -31.07 -20.25
CA PHE A 448 6.03 -30.53 -21.48
C PHE A 448 7.45 -31.08 -21.76
N TRP A 449 8.34 -31.11 -20.76
CA TRP A 449 9.70 -31.66 -20.92
C TRP A 449 9.72 -33.18 -21.12
N LYS A 450 8.74 -33.90 -20.56
CA LYS A 450 8.53 -35.34 -20.82
C LYS A 450 7.98 -35.61 -22.23
N GLY A 451 7.54 -34.57 -22.95
CA GLY A 451 6.88 -34.71 -24.25
C GLY A 451 5.38 -35.05 -24.17
N ASP A 452 4.79 -35.06 -22.98
CA ASP A 452 3.34 -35.22 -22.79
C ASP A 452 2.62 -33.87 -22.96
N PHE A 453 2.61 -33.40 -24.21
CA PHE A 453 1.98 -32.14 -24.60
C PHE A 453 0.47 -32.08 -24.30
N PRO A 454 -0.32 -33.18 -24.47
CA PRO A 454 -1.73 -33.17 -24.07
C PRO A 454 -1.94 -32.88 -22.58
N SER A 455 -1.20 -33.53 -21.69
CA SER A 455 -1.30 -33.28 -20.25
C SER A 455 -0.82 -31.88 -19.89
N ALA A 456 0.29 -31.42 -20.49
CA ALA A 456 0.78 -30.06 -20.30
C ALA A 456 -0.28 -29.02 -20.69
N LEU A 457 -0.89 -29.13 -21.88
CA LEU A 457 -1.94 -28.21 -22.33
C LEU A 457 -3.16 -28.19 -21.41
N LYS A 458 -3.56 -29.35 -20.89
CA LYS A 458 -4.67 -29.44 -19.94
C LYS A 458 -4.37 -28.61 -18.68
N GLU A 459 -3.20 -28.80 -18.07
CA GLU A 459 -2.82 -28.08 -16.86
C GLU A 459 -2.64 -26.58 -17.11
N LEU A 460 -1.97 -26.20 -18.20
CA LEU A 460 -1.81 -24.79 -18.58
C LEU A 460 -3.16 -24.10 -18.81
N SER A 461 -4.12 -24.82 -19.41
CA SER A 461 -5.46 -24.28 -19.62
C SER A 461 -6.17 -23.95 -18.30
N GLU A 462 -5.99 -24.75 -17.26
CA GLU A 462 -6.58 -24.48 -15.94
C GLU A 462 -5.94 -23.25 -15.29
N ILE A 463 -4.61 -23.09 -15.39
CA ILE A 463 -3.90 -21.91 -14.87
C ILE A 463 -4.36 -20.65 -15.60
N SER A 464 -4.47 -20.70 -16.93
CA SER A 464 -4.84 -19.53 -17.76
C SER A 464 -6.27 -19.01 -17.54
N LYS A 465 -7.15 -19.78 -16.88
CA LYS A 465 -8.51 -19.32 -16.52
C LYS A 465 -8.49 -18.23 -15.46
N ASN A 466 -7.47 -18.22 -14.59
CA ASN A 466 -7.31 -17.23 -13.55
C ASN A 466 -6.26 -16.19 -13.97
N LEU A 467 -6.67 -15.13 -14.66
CA LEU A 467 -5.74 -14.10 -15.17
C LEU A 467 -5.01 -13.31 -14.06
N SER A 468 -5.45 -13.41 -12.81
CA SER A 468 -4.74 -12.84 -11.67
C SER A 468 -3.73 -13.81 -11.03
N ASP A 469 -3.56 -15.01 -11.56
CA ASP A 469 -2.52 -15.95 -11.14
C ASP A 469 -1.14 -15.48 -11.62
N ASP A 470 -0.12 -15.58 -10.77
CA ASP A 470 1.24 -15.14 -11.06
C ASP A 470 1.83 -15.78 -12.32
N TYR A 471 1.40 -17.01 -12.66
CA TYR A 471 1.89 -17.77 -13.81
C TYR A 471 0.89 -17.83 -14.97
N ALA A 472 -0.21 -17.05 -14.95
CA ALA A 472 -1.21 -17.06 -16.02
C ALA A 472 -0.61 -16.71 -17.39
N ASN A 473 0.24 -15.67 -17.43
CA ASN A 473 0.88 -15.22 -18.68
C ASN A 473 1.89 -16.24 -19.20
N ASP A 474 2.72 -16.82 -18.33
CA ASP A 474 3.66 -17.87 -18.71
C ASP A 474 2.93 -19.13 -19.21
N ALA A 475 1.80 -19.47 -18.58
CA ALA A 475 0.96 -20.59 -19.00
C ALA A 475 0.34 -20.37 -20.39
N ILE A 476 -0.12 -19.15 -20.68
CA ILE A 476 -0.62 -18.76 -22.00
C ILE A 476 0.51 -18.82 -23.03
N GLU A 477 1.69 -18.27 -22.73
CA GLU A 477 2.85 -18.29 -23.64
C GLU A 477 3.24 -19.73 -24.00
N LEU A 478 3.40 -20.61 -23.01
CA LEU A 478 3.74 -22.01 -23.25
C LEU A 478 2.62 -22.76 -24.02
N SER A 479 1.35 -22.44 -23.74
CA SER A 479 0.20 -23.01 -24.47
C SER A 479 0.20 -22.64 -25.95
N ILE A 480 0.59 -21.40 -26.28
CA ILE A 480 0.71 -20.93 -27.66
C ILE A 480 1.85 -21.67 -28.36
N ILE A 481 3.01 -21.81 -27.70
CA ILE A 481 4.16 -22.55 -28.25
C ILE A 481 3.75 -23.98 -28.59
N ILE A 482 3.15 -24.70 -27.63
CA ILE A 482 2.74 -26.09 -27.84
C ILE A 482 1.67 -26.17 -28.96
N ASN A 483 0.66 -25.31 -28.95
CA ASN A 483 -0.42 -25.39 -29.96
C ASN A 483 0.06 -25.08 -31.38
N THR A 484 0.98 -24.14 -31.53
CA THR A 484 1.53 -23.80 -32.85
C THR A 484 2.41 -24.92 -33.38
N LEU A 485 3.17 -25.59 -32.51
CA LEU A 485 4.19 -26.56 -32.90
C LEU A 485 3.77 -28.02 -32.77
N LYS A 486 2.57 -28.33 -32.27
CA LYS A 486 2.11 -29.72 -32.07
C LYS A 486 2.08 -30.60 -33.33
N ARG A 487 2.12 -30.00 -34.52
CA ARG A 487 2.21 -30.73 -35.80
C ARG A 487 3.65 -31.13 -36.15
N ASP A 488 4.63 -30.47 -35.54
CA ASP A 488 6.06 -30.74 -35.64
C ASP A 488 6.59 -31.23 -34.28
N SER A 489 6.11 -32.41 -33.87
CA SER A 489 6.38 -32.97 -32.55
C SER A 489 7.88 -33.19 -32.28
N LEU A 490 8.69 -33.39 -33.33
CA LEU A 490 10.13 -33.60 -33.18
C LEU A 490 10.83 -32.29 -32.78
N ASN A 491 10.57 -31.20 -33.48
CA ASN A 491 11.20 -29.92 -33.16
C ASN A 491 10.64 -29.31 -31.86
N LEU A 492 9.36 -29.56 -31.55
CA LEU A 492 8.79 -29.20 -30.25
C LEU A 492 9.48 -29.96 -29.09
N LEU A 493 9.79 -31.24 -29.27
CA LEU A 493 10.53 -32.02 -28.27
C LEU A 493 11.98 -31.52 -28.13
N ASN A 494 12.65 -31.16 -29.23
CA ASN A 494 13.99 -30.57 -29.19
C ASN A 494 13.98 -29.23 -28.44
N TYR A 495 12.96 -28.40 -28.67
CA TYR A 495 12.76 -27.15 -27.95
C TYR A 495 12.51 -27.39 -26.45
N ALA A 496 11.66 -28.37 -26.10
CA ALA A 496 11.41 -28.75 -24.71
C ALA A 496 12.69 -29.21 -23.99
N LYS A 497 13.55 -29.98 -24.69
CA LYS A 497 14.86 -30.41 -24.17
C LYS A 497 15.79 -29.21 -23.93
N ALA A 498 15.84 -28.26 -24.85
CA ALA A 498 16.65 -27.05 -24.70
C ALA A 498 16.17 -26.16 -23.53
N ASP A 499 14.84 -26.04 -23.36
CA ASP A 499 14.25 -25.33 -22.23
C ASP A 499 14.58 -26.03 -20.89
N LEU A 500 14.50 -27.36 -20.83
CA LEU A 500 14.92 -28.12 -19.64
C LEU A 500 16.40 -27.90 -19.31
N LEU A 501 17.30 -27.92 -20.30
CA LEU A 501 18.73 -27.64 -20.09
C LEU A 501 18.95 -26.26 -19.47
N SER A 502 18.09 -25.28 -19.79
CA SER A 502 18.14 -23.93 -19.21
C SER A 502 17.83 -23.97 -17.71
N GLU A 503 16.76 -24.68 -17.31
CA GLU A 503 16.40 -24.87 -15.89
C GLU A 503 17.41 -25.74 -15.12
N GLN A 504 18.18 -26.56 -15.83
CA GLN A 504 19.28 -27.35 -15.27
C GLN A 504 20.56 -26.53 -15.06
N ASN A 505 20.54 -25.22 -15.33
CA ASN A 505 21.71 -24.34 -15.37
C ASN A 505 22.79 -24.78 -16.37
N LYS A 506 22.43 -25.61 -17.37
CA LYS A 506 23.33 -26.08 -18.44
C LYS A 506 23.26 -25.13 -19.63
N PHE A 507 23.54 -23.85 -19.37
CA PHE A 507 23.32 -22.77 -20.32
C PHE A 507 24.10 -22.93 -21.62
N THR A 508 25.31 -23.48 -21.58
CA THR A 508 26.12 -23.77 -22.78
C THR A 508 25.44 -24.80 -23.69
N GLU A 509 24.93 -25.88 -23.11
CA GLU A 509 24.26 -26.95 -23.86
C GLU A 509 22.89 -26.48 -24.37
N ALA A 510 22.14 -25.75 -23.54
CA ALA A 510 20.90 -25.10 -23.95
C ALA A 510 21.12 -24.13 -25.12
N ALA A 511 22.17 -23.30 -25.07
CA ALA A 511 22.50 -22.37 -26.14
C ALA A 511 22.79 -23.08 -27.46
N VAL A 512 23.49 -24.22 -27.44
CA VAL A 512 23.76 -25.02 -28.65
C VAL A 512 22.46 -25.52 -29.28
N GLU A 513 21.55 -26.07 -28.47
CA GLU A 513 20.28 -26.61 -28.97
C GLU A 513 19.35 -25.50 -29.47
N PHE A 514 19.22 -24.38 -28.74
CA PHE A 514 18.44 -23.24 -29.20
C PHE A 514 18.99 -22.62 -30.48
N LYS A 515 20.32 -22.54 -30.63
CA LYS A 515 20.93 -22.01 -31.85
C LYS A 515 20.61 -22.85 -33.08
N LYS A 516 20.64 -24.18 -32.98
CA LYS A 516 20.24 -25.09 -34.08
C LYS A 516 18.80 -24.84 -34.54
N LEU A 517 17.89 -24.63 -33.60
CA LEU A 517 16.48 -24.32 -33.90
C LEU A 517 16.34 -22.91 -34.47
N ALA A 518 17.09 -21.93 -33.96
CA ALA A 518 17.09 -20.54 -34.39
C ALA A 518 17.58 -20.34 -35.83
N ASP A 519 18.61 -21.08 -36.23
CA ASP A 519 19.23 -20.96 -37.55
C ASP A 519 18.41 -21.68 -38.66
N ASN A 520 17.44 -22.52 -38.28
CA ASN A 520 16.59 -23.23 -39.22
C ASN A 520 15.41 -22.37 -39.70
N LYS A 521 15.60 -21.69 -40.82
CA LYS A 521 14.59 -20.80 -41.45
C LYS A 521 13.29 -21.50 -41.85
N ASN A 522 13.25 -22.83 -41.92
CA ASN A 522 12.04 -23.58 -42.24
C ASN A 522 11.10 -23.74 -41.03
N LEU A 523 11.55 -23.43 -39.81
CA LEU A 523 10.77 -23.57 -38.58
C LEU A 523 10.09 -22.25 -38.21
N LEU A 524 9.08 -21.86 -39.00
CA LEU A 524 8.34 -20.61 -38.79
C LEU A 524 7.85 -20.50 -37.34
N LEU A 525 8.04 -19.33 -36.71
CA LEU A 525 7.81 -19.02 -35.29
C LEU A 525 8.79 -19.69 -34.31
N LEU A 526 9.09 -20.99 -34.46
CA LEU A 526 10.01 -21.69 -33.55
C LEU A 526 11.45 -21.18 -33.67
N ASN A 527 11.89 -20.82 -34.88
CA ASN A 527 13.20 -20.22 -35.11
C ASN A 527 13.35 -18.94 -34.28
N ASP A 528 12.33 -18.09 -34.25
CA ASP A 528 12.39 -16.81 -33.56
C ASP A 528 12.30 -16.96 -32.04
N ILE A 529 11.41 -17.85 -31.56
CA ILE A 529 11.35 -18.20 -30.13
C ILE A 529 12.70 -18.74 -29.66
N SER A 530 13.30 -19.63 -30.45
CA SER A 530 14.58 -20.23 -30.13
C SER A 530 15.71 -19.21 -30.19
N LYS A 531 15.66 -18.23 -31.10
CA LYS A 531 16.62 -17.13 -31.16
C LYS A 531 16.54 -16.26 -29.91
N TYR A 532 15.33 -15.98 -29.42
CA TYR A 532 15.14 -15.23 -28.18
C TYR A 532 15.72 -16.00 -26.97
N LYS A 533 15.39 -17.30 -26.86
CA LYS A 533 15.94 -18.17 -25.83
C LYS A 533 17.46 -18.31 -25.92
N TYR A 534 18.03 -18.41 -27.11
CA TYR A 534 19.48 -18.39 -27.35
C TYR A 534 20.11 -17.11 -26.81
N ALA A 535 19.52 -15.94 -27.07
CA ALA A 535 20.00 -14.68 -26.52
C ALA A 535 19.98 -14.66 -24.98
N GLN A 536 18.92 -15.21 -24.36
CA GLN A 536 18.87 -15.36 -22.90
C GLN A 536 20.01 -16.24 -22.37
N MET A 537 20.32 -17.35 -23.05
CA MET A 537 21.46 -18.22 -22.67
C MET A 537 22.81 -17.50 -22.85
N GLN A 538 22.98 -16.72 -23.93
CA GLN A 538 24.19 -15.92 -24.12
C GLN A 538 24.35 -14.86 -23.02
N ILE A 539 23.25 -14.20 -22.60
CA ILE A 539 23.27 -13.26 -21.46
C ILE A 539 23.67 -13.97 -20.17
N ALA A 540 23.12 -15.17 -19.91
CA ALA A 540 23.49 -15.97 -18.74
C ALA A 540 24.98 -16.30 -18.71
N LEU A 541 25.55 -16.60 -19.88
CA LEU A 541 26.97 -16.88 -20.10
C LEU A 541 27.85 -15.63 -20.21
N ASN A 542 27.29 -14.44 -20.05
CA ASN A 542 27.97 -13.14 -20.22
C ASN A 542 28.51 -12.86 -21.64
N ASN A 543 28.01 -13.57 -22.65
CA ASN A 543 28.36 -13.38 -24.06
C ASN A 543 27.42 -12.32 -24.69
N TYR A 544 27.53 -11.07 -24.25
CA TYR A 544 26.54 -10.03 -24.59
C TYR A 544 26.51 -9.68 -26.09
N ASP A 545 27.63 -9.76 -26.81
CA ASP A 545 27.67 -9.46 -28.25
C ASP A 545 26.76 -10.39 -29.06
N ASN A 546 26.83 -11.70 -28.79
CA ASN A 546 25.98 -12.70 -29.44
C ASN A 546 24.50 -12.51 -29.07
N ALA A 547 24.23 -12.09 -27.83
CA ALA A 547 22.87 -11.80 -27.38
C ALA A 547 22.30 -10.58 -28.09
N VAL A 548 23.06 -9.47 -28.15
CA VAL A 548 22.68 -8.23 -28.83
C VAL A 548 22.38 -8.50 -30.31
N GLN A 549 23.28 -9.20 -31.02
CA GLN A 549 23.07 -9.57 -32.42
C GLN A 549 21.73 -10.31 -32.60
N SER A 550 21.48 -11.31 -31.77
CA SER A 550 20.26 -12.14 -31.85
C SER A 550 18.99 -11.32 -31.57
N LEU A 551 19.06 -10.38 -30.62
CA LEU A 551 17.93 -9.53 -30.24
C LEU A 551 17.65 -8.41 -31.25
N GLU A 552 18.69 -7.85 -31.87
CA GLU A 552 18.57 -6.88 -32.96
C GLU A 552 17.93 -7.53 -34.19
N GLU A 553 18.35 -8.75 -34.54
CA GLU A 553 17.72 -9.53 -35.62
C GLU A 553 16.22 -9.80 -35.37
N LEU A 554 15.82 -10.04 -34.12
CA LEU A 554 14.41 -10.27 -33.74
C LEU A 554 13.56 -8.99 -33.73
N SER A 555 14.18 -7.84 -33.53
CA SER A 555 13.50 -6.56 -33.41
C SER A 555 13.51 -5.72 -34.69
N GLY A 556 14.40 -6.00 -35.65
CA GLY A 556 14.62 -5.19 -36.85
C GLY A 556 13.93 -5.63 -38.15
N GLY A 557 13.01 -6.60 -38.13
CA GLY A 557 12.32 -7.11 -39.34
C GLY A 557 11.08 -6.30 -39.77
N GLU A 558 10.77 -6.29 -41.08
CA GLU A 558 9.54 -5.66 -41.65
C GLU A 558 8.24 -6.31 -41.14
N LEU A 559 8.30 -7.59 -40.75
CA LEU A 559 7.21 -8.31 -40.11
C LEU A 559 7.39 -8.26 -38.59
N LYS A 560 6.54 -7.49 -37.91
CA LYS A 560 6.46 -7.48 -36.45
C LYS A 560 6.18 -8.90 -35.95
N ASN A 561 7.14 -9.49 -35.25
CA ASN A 561 6.98 -10.81 -34.65
C ASN A 561 6.33 -10.69 -33.26
N VAL A 562 5.66 -11.76 -32.82
CA VAL A 562 5.04 -11.91 -31.49
C VAL A 562 6.04 -11.69 -30.33
N TYR A 563 7.35 -11.77 -30.60
CA TYR A 563 8.42 -11.60 -29.61
C TYR A 563 9.22 -10.31 -29.74
N SER A 564 8.92 -9.45 -30.71
CA SER A 564 9.74 -8.26 -30.98
C SER A 564 9.75 -7.27 -29.82
N ASP A 565 8.64 -7.11 -29.08
CA ASP A 565 8.56 -6.25 -27.91
C ASP A 565 9.38 -6.80 -26.72
N LYS A 566 9.28 -8.11 -26.47
CA LYS A 566 10.07 -8.84 -25.46
C LYS A 566 11.57 -8.78 -25.78
N ALA A 567 11.93 -8.91 -27.05
CA ALA A 567 13.31 -8.79 -27.53
C ALA A 567 13.85 -7.36 -27.35
N LEU A 568 13.08 -6.33 -27.71
CA LEU A 568 13.46 -4.93 -27.49
C LEU A 568 13.66 -4.63 -26.01
N TYR A 569 12.77 -5.10 -25.13
CA TYR A 569 12.91 -4.87 -23.70
C TYR A 569 14.20 -5.50 -23.15
N LEU A 570 14.49 -6.75 -23.53
CA LEU A 570 15.72 -7.43 -23.10
C LEU A 570 16.97 -6.77 -23.70
N LEU A 571 16.90 -6.30 -24.95
CA LEU A 571 17.98 -5.58 -25.61
C LEU A 571 18.30 -4.26 -24.92
N GLY A 572 17.27 -3.48 -24.54
CA GLY A 572 17.42 -2.23 -23.82
C GLY A 572 18.10 -2.44 -22.46
N ASN A 573 17.68 -3.46 -21.70
CA ASN A 573 18.32 -3.84 -20.44
C ASN A 573 19.76 -4.32 -20.64
N THR A 574 20.04 -5.09 -21.70
CA THR A 574 21.40 -5.54 -22.03
C THR A 574 22.32 -4.35 -22.30
N TYR A 575 21.85 -3.37 -23.08
CA TYR A 575 22.61 -2.14 -23.32
C TYR A 575 22.83 -1.34 -22.03
N LEU A 576 21.79 -1.18 -21.21
CA LEU A 576 21.85 -0.39 -19.99
C LEU A 576 22.81 -0.99 -18.96
N TYR A 577 22.61 -2.26 -18.61
CA TYR A 577 23.26 -2.87 -17.45
C TYR A 577 24.52 -3.68 -17.81
N ALA A 578 24.56 -4.33 -18.97
CA ALA A 578 25.71 -5.15 -19.36
C ALA A 578 26.80 -4.32 -20.06
N LEU A 579 26.35 -3.43 -20.96
CA LEU A 579 27.24 -2.66 -21.83
C LEU A 579 27.40 -1.20 -21.39
N ASN A 580 26.72 -0.77 -20.32
CA ASN A 580 26.74 0.61 -19.80
C ASN A 580 26.52 1.67 -20.90
N ASN A 581 25.65 1.37 -21.88
CA ASN A 581 25.36 2.23 -23.01
C ASN A 581 23.95 2.81 -22.90
N GLU A 582 23.82 3.85 -22.08
CA GLU A 582 22.55 4.53 -21.80
C GLU A 582 21.89 5.11 -23.06
N GLN A 583 22.67 5.62 -24.02
CA GLN A 583 22.15 6.20 -25.25
C GLN A 583 21.45 5.15 -26.12
N LYS A 584 22.09 3.99 -26.34
CA LYS A 584 21.48 2.88 -27.08
C LYS A 584 20.29 2.31 -26.32
N ALA A 585 20.42 2.13 -25.01
CA ALA A 585 19.33 1.65 -24.16
C ALA A 585 18.09 2.56 -24.26
N SER A 586 18.28 3.88 -24.16
CA SER A 586 17.20 4.86 -24.30
C SER A 586 16.53 4.78 -25.68
N THR A 587 17.31 4.66 -26.74
CA THR A 587 16.79 4.51 -28.11
C THR A 587 15.93 3.25 -28.24
N VAL A 588 16.39 2.12 -27.69
CA VAL A 588 15.67 0.84 -27.74
C VAL A 588 14.39 0.88 -26.93
N PHE A 589 14.41 1.44 -25.71
CA PHE A 589 13.21 1.59 -24.90
C PHE A 589 12.18 2.53 -25.55
N GLN A 590 12.62 3.63 -26.17
CA GLN A 590 11.73 4.52 -26.90
C GLN A 590 11.09 3.81 -28.10
N ASN A 591 11.87 3.05 -28.87
CA ASN A 591 11.34 2.25 -29.98
C ASN A 591 10.27 1.24 -29.52
N LEU A 592 10.45 0.62 -28.35
CA LEU A 592 9.44 -0.27 -27.76
C LEU A 592 8.13 0.49 -27.50
N LEU A 593 8.20 1.67 -26.87
CA LEU A 593 7.02 2.49 -26.57
C LEU A 593 6.29 2.94 -27.86
N ASP A 594 7.05 3.34 -28.87
CA ASP A 594 6.48 3.84 -30.14
C ASP A 594 5.86 2.71 -30.97
N THR A 595 6.49 1.54 -30.99
CA THR A 595 6.10 0.43 -31.85
C THR A 595 5.04 -0.49 -31.22
N PHE A 596 5.04 -0.61 -29.89
CA PHE A 596 4.19 -1.54 -29.12
C PHE A 596 3.50 -0.86 -27.92
N PRO A 597 2.54 0.06 -28.16
CA PRO A 597 1.85 0.80 -27.09
C PRO A 597 1.03 -0.08 -26.12
N ASN A 598 0.69 -1.31 -26.53
CA ASN A 598 -0.04 -2.28 -25.72
C ASN A 598 0.86 -3.39 -25.15
N SER A 599 2.18 -3.25 -25.22
CA SER A 599 3.12 -4.26 -24.69
C SER A 599 3.05 -4.33 -23.16
N LEU A 600 3.19 -5.54 -22.62
CA LEU A 600 3.38 -5.77 -21.18
C LEU A 600 4.66 -5.11 -20.63
N TYR A 601 5.58 -4.70 -21.50
CA TYR A 601 6.83 -4.02 -21.15
C TYR A 601 6.75 -2.51 -21.28
N PHE A 602 5.60 -1.93 -21.63
CA PHE A 602 5.45 -0.48 -21.85
C PHE A 602 5.82 0.32 -20.60
N ASP A 603 5.15 0.07 -19.48
CA ASP A 603 5.41 0.82 -18.23
C ASP A 603 6.81 0.56 -17.68
N LYS A 604 7.31 -0.67 -17.80
CA LYS A 604 8.68 -1.03 -17.40
C LYS A 604 9.72 -0.25 -18.22
N SER A 605 9.52 -0.13 -19.52
CA SER A 605 10.40 0.63 -20.41
C SER A 605 10.38 2.13 -20.09
N ARG A 606 9.20 2.68 -19.79
CA ARG A 606 9.06 4.07 -19.33
C ARG A 606 9.78 4.33 -18.01
N GLN A 607 9.73 3.39 -17.07
CA GLN A 607 10.48 3.48 -15.82
C GLN A 607 11.99 3.46 -16.07
N MET A 608 12.49 2.57 -16.94
CA MET A 608 13.92 2.51 -17.28
C MET A 608 14.40 3.83 -17.92
N LEU A 609 13.62 4.45 -18.80
CA LEU A 609 13.94 5.78 -19.35
C LEU A 609 14.04 6.86 -18.27
N ASN A 610 13.16 6.82 -17.27
CA ASN A 610 13.23 7.76 -16.15
C ASN A 610 14.48 7.54 -15.29
N VAL A 611 14.93 6.29 -15.11
CA VAL A 611 16.18 5.96 -14.41
C VAL A 611 17.37 6.55 -15.16
N ILE A 612 17.47 6.30 -16.47
CA ILE A 612 18.53 6.83 -17.34
C ILE A 612 18.57 8.37 -17.27
N ASN A 613 17.41 9.02 -17.40
CA ASN A 613 17.32 10.49 -17.37
C ASN A 613 17.65 11.11 -16.01
N LYS A 614 17.43 10.40 -14.90
CA LYS A 614 17.84 10.85 -13.56
C LYS A 614 19.34 10.68 -13.34
N GLY A 615 19.92 9.57 -13.83
CA GLY A 615 21.37 9.31 -13.78
C GLY A 615 22.17 10.38 -14.54
N MET A 616 21.78 10.68 -15.78
CA MET A 616 22.44 11.70 -16.61
C MET A 616 22.38 13.13 -16.02
N LYS A 617 21.39 13.45 -15.18
CA LYS A 617 21.27 14.75 -14.50
C LYS A 617 22.17 14.89 -13.27
N GLN A 618 22.75 13.81 -12.75
CA GLN A 618 23.69 13.85 -11.63
C GLN A 618 25.15 13.96 -12.09
N THR A 619 25.43 13.73 -13.38
CA THR A 619 26.78 13.74 -13.99
C THR A 619 27.10 14.99 -14.81
N ILE A 620 26.15 15.93 -14.93
CA ILE A 620 26.30 17.26 -15.54
C ILE A 620 26.22 18.29 -14.42
#